data_AF-A0A819U1N1-F1
#
_entry.id   AF-A0A819U1N1-F1
#
_cell.length_a   1.000
_cell.length_b   1.000
_cell.length_c   1.000
_cell.angle_alpha   90.00
_cell.angle_beta   90.00
_cell.angle_gamma   90.00
#
_symmetry.space_group_name_H-M   'P 1'
#
loop_
_entity.id
_entity.type
_entity.pdbx_description
1 polymer ?
#
loop_
_entity_poly.entity_id
_entity_poly.type
_entity_poly.pdbx_seq_one_letter_code
_entity_poly.pdbx_strand_id
1 'polypeptide(L)'
;ISKRIQETIFRLVRRLPSVQRQIAKARDETLTSICNDIAKSVAGHTFSLALPEKGLSKDELIHKLERYHSFEKTDVKSGQVSGCVYKLPQSDMTDVCHQIFNLFGDSNPLHVDVFPDIRTMEAEVVRCVTTMFHGDENVCGTMTSGGTESLLMACKTYRDFALSKGITKPEM
;
A
#
# COMPACT_ATOMS: atom_id res chain seq x y z
N ILE A 1 24.25 -29.28 15.00
CA ILE A 1 22.83 -29.60 14.77
C ILE A 1 22.34 -28.73 13.63
N SER A 2 21.93 -29.32 12.50
CA SER A 2 21.57 -28.59 11.26
C SER A 2 20.38 -27.65 11.49
N LYS A 3 20.40 -26.44 10.89
CA LYS A 3 19.28 -25.46 10.92
C LYS A 3 17.93 -26.10 10.65
N ARG A 4 17.87 -27.09 9.76
CA ARG A 4 16.66 -27.85 9.41
C ARG A 4 16.04 -28.60 10.60
N ILE A 5 16.87 -29.10 11.52
CA ILE A 5 16.41 -29.77 12.74
C ILE A 5 15.82 -28.74 13.70
N GLN A 6 16.48 -27.59 13.86
CA GLN A 6 15.97 -26.49 14.70
C GLN A 6 14.62 -25.97 14.21
N GLU A 7 14.45 -25.78 12.90
CA GLU A 7 13.17 -25.38 12.31
C GLU A 7 12.06 -26.42 12.47
N THR A 8 12.41 -27.71 12.37
CA THR A 8 11.44 -28.80 12.52
C THR A 8 10.98 -28.91 13.96
N ILE A 9 11.92 -28.82 14.92
CA ILE A 9 11.61 -28.79 16.36
C ILE A 9 10.76 -27.57 16.69
N PHE A 10 11.12 -26.38 16.18
CA PHE A 10 10.35 -25.16 16.39
C PHE A 10 8.92 -25.28 15.85
N ARG A 11 8.74 -25.87 14.66
CA ARG A 11 7.41 -26.16 14.09
C ARG A 11 6.60 -27.12 14.95
N LEU A 12 7.21 -28.15 15.52
CA LEU A 12 6.55 -29.11 16.41
C LEU A 12 6.17 -28.47 17.75
N VAL A 13 7.05 -27.67 18.34
CA VAL A 13 6.78 -26.95 19.59
C VAL A 13 5.63 -25.95 19.42
N ARG A 14 5.55 -25.23 18.28
CA ARG A 14 4.41 -24.35 17.96
C ARG A 14 3.08 -25.09 17.77
N ARG A 15 3.08 -26.42 17.61
CA ARG A 15 1.85 -27.23 17.54
C ARG A 15 1.34 -27.67 18.91
N LEU A 16 2.11 -27.47 19.98
CA LEU A 16 1.66 -27.76 21.33
C LEU A 16 0.50 -26.83 21.71
N PRO A 17 -0.62 -27.35 22.25
CA PRO A 17 -1.79 -26.54 22.57
C PRO A 17 -1.48 -25.36 23.50
N SER A 18 -0.59 -25.52 24.46
CA SER A 18 -0.18 -24.43 25.38
C SER A 18 0.54 -23.30 24.67
N VAL A 19 1.43 -23.62 23.72
CA VAL A 19 2.15 -22.64 22.92
C VAL A 19 1.20 -21.94 21.95
N GLN A 20 0.29 -22.67 21.31
CA GLN A 20 -0.74 -22.08 20.46
C GLN A 20 -1.65 -21.13 21.24
N ARG A 21 -2.07 -21.51 22.45
CA ARG A 21 -2.87 -20.64 23.34
C ARG A 21 -2.14 -19.36 23.70
N GLN A 22 -0.84 -19.43 23.99
CA GLN A 22 -0.04 -18.24 24.31
C GLN A 22 0.13 -17.32 23.10
N ILE A 23 0.37 -17.89 21.91
CA ILE A 23 0.44 -17.13 20.66
C ILE A 23 -0.91 -16.47 20.36
N ALA A 24 -2.01 -17.23 20.48
CA ALA A 24 -3.36 -16.72 20.26
C ALA A 24 -3.69 -15.59 21.23
N LYS A 25 -3.38 -15.76 22.52
CA LYS A 25 -3.55 -14.73 23.55
C LYS A 25 -2.78 -13.45 23.20
N ALA A 26 -1.50 -13.54 22.88
CA ALA A 26 -0.69 -12.37 22.52
C ALA A 26 -1.20 -11.69 21.24
N ARG A 27 -1.64 -12.47 20.26
CA ARG A 27 -2.29 -11.95 19.04
C ARG A 27 -3.57 -11.19 19.38
N ASP A 28 -4.44 -11.79 20.18
CA ASP A 28 -5.76 -11.23 20.50
C ASP A 28 -5.62 -9.98 21.39
N GLU A 29 -4.65 -9.95 22.31
CA GLU A 29 -4.27 -8.76 23.08
C GLU A 29 -3.76 -7.62 22.17
N THR A 30 -2.90 -7.96 21.21
CA THR A 30 -2.37 -7.00 20.22
C THR A 30 -3.50 -6.45 19.36
N LEU A 31 -4.39 -7.32 18.84
CA LEU A 31 -5.56 -6.91 18.07
C LEU A 31 -6.47 -5.99 18.89
N THR A 32 -6.71 -6.33 20.15
CA THR A 32 -7.53 -5.52 21.06
C THR A 32 -6.91 -4.14 21.28
N SER A 33 -5.60 -4.06 21.50
CA SER A 33 -4.88 -2.78 21.64
C SER A 33 -5.01 -1.94 20.37
N ILE A 34 -4.75 -2.52 19.20
CA ILE A 34 -4.86 -1.83 17.91
C ILE A 34 -6.29 -1.33 17.69
N CYS A 35 -7.30 -2.19 17.91
CA CYS A 35 -8.70 -1.80 17.78
C CYS A 35 -9.07 -0.65 18.72
N ASN A 36 -8.60 -0.69 19.97
CA ASN A 36 -8.85 0.38 20.93
C ASN A 36 -8.19 1.70 20.52
N ASP A 37 -6.96 1.65 20.01
CA ASP A 37 -6.24 2.86 19.60
C ASP A 37 -6.84 3.47 18.33
N ILE A 38 -7.28 2.64 17.38
CA ILE A 38 -8.06 3.08 16.22
C ILE A 38 -9.42 3.65 16.67
N ALA A 39 -10.14 2.99 17.58
CA ALA A 39 -11.45 3.47 18.05
C ALA A 39 -11.34 4.82 18.78
N LYS A 40 -10.26 5.03 19.56
CA LYS A 40 -9.97 6.32 20.21
C LYS A 40 -9.73 7.45 19.21
N SER A 41 -9.19 7.16 18.02
CA SER A 41 -8.91 8.21 17.02
C SER A 41 -10.20 8.86 16.50
N VAL A 42 -11.30 8.11 16.49
CA VAL A 42 -12.63 8.49 15.98
C VAL A 42 -13.71 8.47 17.08
N ALA A 43 -13.31 8.61 18.35
CA ALA A 43 -14.24 8.57 19.47
C ALA A 43 -15.35 9.63 19.34
N GLY A 44 -16.61 9.21 19.50
CA GLY A 44 -17.79 10.07 19.33
C GLY A 44 -18.27 10.22 17.88
N HIS A 45 -17.58 9.63 16.90
CA HIS A 45 -18.04 9.63 15.52
C HIS A 45 -19.11 8.55 15.28
N THR A 46 -20.26 8.95 14.72
CA THR A 46 -21.29 8.02 14.24
C THR A 46 -20.97 7.55 12.83
N PHE A 47 -20.69 6.26 12.69
CA PHE A 47 -20.42 5.62 11.40
C PHE A 47 -21.68 5.43 10.56
N SER A 48 -21.55 5.62 9.25
CA SER A 48 -22.58 5.24 8.27
C SER A 48 -22.46 3.74 8.01
N LEU A 49 -23.43 2.95 8.47
CA LEU A 49 -23.43 1.49 8.29
C LEU A 49 -24.25 1.04 7.07
N ALA A 50 -24.93 1.98 6.41
CA ALA A 50 -25.71 1.76 5.20
C ALA A 50 -25.55 2.95 4.25
N LEU A 51 -25.89 2.73 2.98
CA LEU A 51 -26.06 3.78 2.00
C LEU A 51 -27.31 4.61 2.36
N PRO A 52 -27.26 5.95 2.35
CA PRO A 52 -28.44 6.75 2.63
C PRO A 52 -29.50 6.56 1.53
N GLU A 53 -30.78 6.54 1.92
CA GLU A 53 -31.89 6.40 0.97
C GLU A 53 -31.96 7.54 -0.06
N LYS A 54 -31.48 8.72 0.33
CA LYS A 54 -31.37 9.90 -0.53
C LYS A 54 -29.91 10.32 -0.62
N GLY A 55 -29.47 10.67 -1.83
CA GLY A 55 -28.14 11.22 -2.06
C GLY A 55 -27.94 12.52 -1.27
N LEU A 56 -26.76 12.67 -0.67
CA LEU A 56 -26.37 13.91 0.00
C LEU A 56 -26.19 15.01 -1.05
N SER A 57 -26.55 16.24 -0.69
CA SER A 57 -26.15 17.41 -1.46
C SER A 57 -24.63 17.60 -1.41
N LYS A 58 -24.10 18.41 -2.34
CA LYS A 58 -22.66 18.72 -2.38
C LYS A 58 -22.19 19.33 -1.06
N ASP A 59 -22.94 20.27 -0.50
CA ASP A 59 -22.56 20.98 0.74
C ASP A 59 -22.58 20.04 1.94
N GLU A 60 -23.59 19.17 2.06
CA GLU A 60 -23.65 18.14 3.11
C GLU A 60 -22.48 17.16 3.00
N LEU A 61 -22.10 16.77 1.78
CA LEU A 61 -20.97 15.88 1.55
C LEU A 61 -19.65 16.56 1.95
N ILE A 62 -19.41 17.79 1.51
CA ILE A 62 -18.20 18.54 1.85
C ILE A 62 -18.10 18.74 3.36
N HIS A 63 -19.15 19.21 4.02
CA HIS A 63 -19.16 19.37 5.48
C HIS A 63 -18.90 18.04 6.20
N LYS A 64 -19.42 16.92 5.68
CA LYS A 64 -19.13 15.59 6.22
C LYS A 64 -17.66 15.21 6.06
N LEU A 65 -17.04 15.52 4.92
CA LEU A 65 -15.62 15.26 4.64
C LEU A 65 -14.69 16.18 5.44
N GLU A 66 -15.04 17.44 5.65
CA GLU A 66 -14.30 18.36 6.53
C GLU A 66 -14.25 17.86 7.97
N ARG A 67 -15.38 17.31 8.46
CA ARG A 67 -15.40 16.63 9.75
C ARG A 67 -14.44 15.43 9.78
N TYR A 68 -14.34 14.64 8.71
CA TYR A 68 -13.38 13.53 8.64
C TYR A 68 -11.93 14.03 8.62
N HIS A 69 -11.69 15.13 7.92
CA HIS A 69 -10.38 15.77 7.90
C HIS A 69 -9.96 16.23 9.30
N SER A 70 -10.90 16.72 10.14
CA SER A 70 -10.60 17.08 11.54
C SER A 70 -10.22 15.92 12.46
N PHE A 71 -10.32 14.66 12.01
CA PHE A 71 -9.85 13.51 12.79
C PHE A 71 -8.32 13.38 12.80
N GLU A 72 -7.62 14.13 11.96
CA GLU A 72 -6.16 14.21 11.97
C GLU A 72 -5.67 14.85 13.28
N LYS A 73 -5.12 14.01 14.18
CA LYS A 73 -4.65 14.46 15.51
C LYS A 73 -3.16 14.80 15.54
N THR A 74 -2.42 14.35 14.54
CA THR A 74 -0.98 14.52 14.48
C THR A 74 -0.65 15.52 13.38
N ASP A 75 0.08 16.57 13.73
CA ASP A 75 0.57 17.52 12.76
C ASP A 75 1.68 16.89 11.93
N VAL A 76 1.32 16.24 10.82
CA VAL A 76 2.29 15.68 9.87
C VAL A 76 3.15 16.78 9.23
N LYS A 77 2.69 18.03 9.23
CA LYS A 77 3.40 19.17 8.64
C LYS A 77 4.56 19.65 9.53
N SER A 78 4.51 19.35 10.82
CA SER A 78 5.60 19.65 11.76
C SER A 78 6.89 18.87 11.51
N GLY A 79 6.86 17.84 10.64
CA GLY A 79 8.01 16.96 10.37
C GLY A 79 8.35 15.99 11.51
N GLN A 80 7.48 15.87 12.53
CA GLN A 80 7.69 15.01 13.69
C GLN A 80 7.20 13.57 13.48
N VAL A 81 6.61 13.27 12.33
CA VAL A 81 6.12 11.93 11.98
C VAL A 81 7.16 11.25 11.10
N SER A 82 7.75 10.16 11.58
CA SER A 82 8.72 9.39 10.81
C SER A 82 8.05 8.71 9.61
N GLY A 83 8.55 8.99 8.39
CA GLY A 83 7.94 8.51 7.16
C GLY A 83 6.56 9.15 6.95
N CYS A 84 5.55 8.34 6.64
CA CYS A 84 4.14 8.72 6.41
C CYS A 84 3.92 9.70 5.22
N VAL A 85 4.46 10.91 5.28
CA VAL A 85 4.33 11.96 4.26
C VAL A 85 5.73 12.40 3.82
N TYR A 86 6.07 12.11 2.57
CA TYR A 86 7.40 12.39 2.00
C TYR A 86 7.50 13.75 1.29
N LYS A 87 6.39 14.48 1.19
CA LYS A 87 6.32 15.80 0.55
C LYS A 87 6.31 16.91 1.59
N LEU A 88 6.94 18.04 1.25
CA LEU A 88 6.77 19.27 2.02
C LEU A 88 5.33 19.77 1.89
N PRO A 89 4.61 20.01 3.00
CA PRO A 89 3.29 20.63 2.98
C PRO A 89 3.34 22.00 2.30
N GLN A 90 2.31 22.35 1.51
CA GLN A 90 2.17 23.65 0.86
C GLN A 90 3.35 24.06 -0.03
N SER A 91 3.97 23.08 -0.71
CA SER A 91 4.94 23.33 -1.77
C SER A 91 4.23 23.50 -3.12
N ASP A 92 4.87 24.22 -4.05
CA ASP A 92 4.43 24.34 -5.45
C ASP A 92 4.10 22.97 -6.08
N MET A 93 4.82 21.91 -5.66
CA MET A 93 4.59 20.54 -6.10
C MET A 93 3.21 19.98 -5.68
N THR A 94 2.69 20.37 -4.51
CA THR A 94 1.34 19.94 -4.09
C THR A 94 0.27 20.49 -5.01
N ASP A 95 0.38 21.76 -5.41
CA ASP A 95 -0.57 22.38 -6.33
C ASP A 95 -0.47 21.78 -7.73
N VAL A 96 0.75 21.46 -8.19
CA VAL A 96 0.97 20.71 -9.43
C VAL A 96 0.28 19.34 -9.36
N CYS A 97 0.43 18.58 -8.27
CA CYS A 97 -0.24 17.28 -8.12
C CYS A 97 -1.77 17.39 -8.15
N HIS A 98 -2.35 18.44 -7.54
CA HIS A 98 -3.80 18.67 -7.61
C HIS A 98 -4.27 18.95 -9.05
N GLN A 99 -3.51 19.76 -9.80
CA GLN A 99 -3.81 20.04 -11.20
C GLN A 99 -3.71 18.79 -12.07
N ILE A 100 -2.68 17.96 -11.86
CA ILE A 100 -2.52 16.68 -12.56
C ILE A 100 -3.71 15.76 -12.27
N PHE A 101 -4.14 15.62 -11.01
CA PHE A 101 -5.29 14.80 -10.66
C PHE A 101 -6.58 15.30 -11.32
N ASN A 102 -6.76 16.62 -11.44
CA ASN A 102 -7.90 17.19 -12.13
C ASN A 102 -7.89 16.92 -13.65
N LEU A 103 -6.71 16.78 -14.26
CA LEU A 103 -6.57 16.47 -15.69
C LEU A 103 -6.77 14.98 -15.99
N PHE A 104 -6.24 14.09 -15.14
CA PHE A 104 -6.13 12.66 -15.43
C PHE A 104 -6.90 11.76 -14.46
N GLY A 105 -7.69 12.32 -13.54
CA GLY A 105 -8.40 11.57 -12.50
C GLY A 105 -9.38 10.51 -13.02
N ASP A 106 -9.91 10.70 -14.24
CA ASP A 106 -10.82 9.77 -14.91
C ASP A 106 -10.10 8.81 -15.90
N SER A 107 -8.77 8.87 -15.96
CA SER A 107 -8.00 8.01 -16.85
C SER A 107 -7.93 6.57 -16.38
N ASN A 108 -7.81 5.63 -17.33
CA ASN A 108 -7.66 4.21 -17.03
C ASN A 108 -6.61 3.56 -17.95
N PRO A 109 -5.39 3.23 -17.44
CA PRO A 109 -4.32 2.63 -18.23
C PRO A 109 -4.66 1.30 -18.92
N LEU A 110 -5.75 0.64 -18.52
CA LEU A 110 -6.24 -0.58 -19.19
C LEU A 110 -6.69 -0.31 -20.64
N HIS A 111 -7.16 0.89 -20.94
CA HIS A 111 -7.67 1.29 -22.25
C HIS A 111 -6.64 2.17 -22.98
N VAL A 112 -5.53 1.55 -23.41
CA VAL A 112 -4.36 2.23 -23.99
C VAL A 112 -4.64 3.00 -25.29
N ASP A 113 -5.71 2.65 -26.00
CA ASP A 113 -6.21 3.32 -27.19
C ASP A 113 -7.01 4.58 -26.87
N VAL A 114 -7.68 4.60 -25.71
CA VAL A 114 -8.47 5.73 -25.22
C VAL A 114 -7.59 6.72 -24.45
N PHE A 115 -6.62 6.23 -23.68
CA PHE A 115 -5.71 7.03 -22.84
C PHE A 115 -4.24 6.87 -23.25
N PRO A 116 -3.87 7.29 -24.48
CA PRO A 116 -2.48 7.21 -24.95
C PRO A 116 -1.54 8.15 -24.18
N ASP A 117 -2.08 9.20 -23.57
CA ASP A 117 -1.38 10.16 -22.72
C ASP A 117 -0.77 9.50 -21.48
N ILE A 118 -1.57 8.80 -20.68
CA ILE A 118 -1.11 8.13 -19.47
C ILE A 118 -0.16 6.99 -19.81
N ARG A 119 -0.45 6.21 -20.85
CA ARG A 119 0.46 5.17 -21.34
C ARG A 119 1.83 5.77 -21.72
N THR A 120 1.85 6.94 -22.34
CA THR A 120 3.10 7.63 -22.70
C THR A 120 3.85 8.08 -21.45
N MET A 121 3.17 8.71 -20.49
CA MET A 121 3.78 9.13 -19.23
C MET A 121 4.32 7.94 -18.42
N GLU A 122 3.61 6.82 -18.35
CA GLU A 122 4.10 5.60 -17.68
C GLU A 122 5.39 5.07 -18.32
N ALA A 123 5.44 5.01 -19.66
CA ALA A 123 6.62 4.57 -20.39
C ALA A 123 7.82 5.49 -20.17
N GLU A 124 7.61 6.80 -20.17
CA GLU A 124 8.65 7.81 -19.91
C GLU A 124 9.15 7.74 -18.46
N VAL A 125 8.26 7.60 -17.47
CA VAL A 125 8.65 7.45 -16.06
C VAL A 125 9.50 6.19 -15.87
N VAL A 126 9.08 5.06 -16.45
CA VAL A 126 9.88 3.82 -16.42
C VAL A 126 11.26 4.09 -17.02
N ARG A 127 11.34 4.70 -18.21
CA ARG A 127 12.64 4.98 -18.85
C ARG A 127 13.51 5.90 -17.99
N CYS A 128 12.97 7.01 -17.48
CA CYS A 128 13.69 7.92 -16.58
C CYS A 128 14.27 7.20 -15.36
N VAL A 129 13.48 6.33 -14.72
CA VAL A 129 13.95 5.54 -13.58
C VAL A 129 15.01 4.52 -14.01
N THR A 130 14.83 3.81 -15.13
CA THR A 130 15.87 2.87 -15.62
C THR A 130 17.20 3.59 -15.87
N THR A 131 17.16 4.79 -16.46
CA THR A 131 18.35 5.62 -16.69
C THR A 131 18.99 6.09 -15.39
N MET A 132 18.19 6.48 -14.38
CA MET A 132 18.67 6.84 -13.05
C MET A 132 19.44 5.69 -12.37
N PHE A 133 19.08 4.44 -12.67
CA PHE A 133 19.78 3.23 -12.22
C PHE A 133 20.82 2.71 -13.23
N HIS A 134 21.25 3.53 -14.19
CA HIS A 134 22.26 3.21 -15.21
C HIS A 134 21.90 2.02 -16.13
N GLY A 135 20.61 1.80 -16.37
CA GLY A 135 20.13 0.80 -17.32
C GLY A 135 20.42 1.17 -18.78
N ASP A 136 20.72 0.17 -19.60
CA ASP A 136 20.92 0.29 -21.04
C ASP A 136 19.58 0.18 -21.82
N GLU A 137 19.65 0.04 -23.15
CA GLU A 137 18.49 -0.16 -23.99
C GLU A 137 17.73 -1.47 -23.71
N ASN A 138 18.38 -2.47 -23.11
CA ASN A 138 17.81 -3.77 -22.80
C ASN A 138 17.07 -3.78 -21.47
N VAL A 139 17.32 -2.81 -20.58
CA VAL A 139 16.58 -2.67 -19.33
C VAL A 139 15.18 -2.14 -19.62
N CYS A 140 14.19 -2.84 -19.07
CA CYS A 140 12.76 -2.53 -19.15
C CYS A 140 12.11 -2.54 -17.76
N GLY A 141 10.87 -2.08 -17.67
CA GLY A 141 10.10 -2.07 -16.43
C GLY A 141 8.61 -1.83 -16.65
N THR A 142 7.88 -1.77 -15.55
CA THR A 142 6.45 -1.44 -15.50
C THR A 142 6.18 -0.58 -14.27
N MET A 143 5.14 0.24 -14.35
CA MET A 143 4.57 0.89 -13.17
C MET A 143 3.83 -0.15 -12.31
N THR A 144 3.75 0.12 -11.01
CA THR A 144 2.99 -0.65 -10.01
C THR A 144 2.33 0.31 -9.03
N SER A 145 1.38 -0.18 -8.23
CA SER A 145 0.69 0.61 -7.20
C SER A 145 1.59 1.02 -6.02
N GLY A 146 2.73 0.35 -5.84
CA GLY A 146 3.68 0.66 -4.76
C GLY A 146 4.72 -0.43 -4.53
N GLY A 147 5.59 -0.20 -3.55
CA GLY A 147 6.75 -1.07 -3.30
C GLY A 147 6.41 -2.54 -3.03
N THR A 148 5.31 -2.81 -2.31
CA THR A 148 4.88 -4.19 -2.04
C THR A 148 4.52 -4.94 -3.32
N GLU A 149 3.78 -4.32 -4.23
CA GLU A 149 3.45 -4.93 -5.52
C GLU A 149 4.71 -5.13 -6.36
N SER A 150 5.64 -4.16 -6.41
CA SER A 150 6.92 -4.31 -7.12
C SER A 150 7.72 -5.52 -6.63
N LEU A 151 7.80 -5.74 -5.32
CA LEU A 151 8.47 -6.90 -4.74
C LEU A 151 7.76 -8.21 -5.11
N LEU A 152 6.44 -8.25 -5.01
CA LEU A 152 5.65 -9.43 -5.40
C LEU A 152 5.80 -9.76 -6.88
N MET A 153 5.82 -8.75 -7.76
CA MET A 153 6.01 -8.93 -9.19
C MET A 153 7.41 -9.45 -9.52
N ALA A 154 8.44 -8.97 -8.82
CA ALA A 154 9.79 -9.53 -8.94
C ALA A 154 9.84 -11.00 -8.49
N CYS A 155 9.31 -11.33 -7.30
CA CYS A 155 9.24 -12.71 -6.80
C CYS A 155 8.48 -13.62 -7.77
N LYS A 156 7.31 -13.18 -8.26
CA LYS A 156 6.51 -13.92 -9.25
C LYS A 156 7.31 -14.17 -10.53
N THR A 157 8.00 -13.16 -11.05
CA THR A 157 8.80 -13.25 -12.27
C THR A 157 9.91 -14.30 -12.12
N TYR A 158 10.68 -14.23 -11.03
CA TYR A 158 11.76 -15.21 -10.79
C TYR A 158 11.23 -16.63 -10.50
N ARG A 159 10.09 -16.75 -9.80
CA ARG A 159 9.41 -18.04 -9.60
C ARG A 159 9.04 -18.68 -10.94
N ASP A 160 8.40 -17.92 -11.82
CA ASP A 160 7.92 -18.43 -13.11
C ASP A 160 9.09 -18.75 -14.05
N PHE A 161 10.16 -17.95 -13.99
CA PHE A 161 11.42 -18.24 -14.69
C PHE A 161 12.13 -19.49 -14.16
N ALA A 162 12.10 -19.74 -12.86
CA ALA A 162 12.64 -20.98 -12.28
C ALA A 162 11.82 -22.20 -12.72
N LEU A 163 10.49 -22.08 -12.74
CA LEU A 163 9.58 -23.11 -13.24
C LEU A 163 9.83 -23.42 -14.72
N SER A 164 10.06 -22.41 -15.57
CA SER A 164 10.41 -22.63 -16.98
C SER A 164 11.76 -23.34 -17.17
N LYS A 165 12.60 -23.37 -16.13
CA LYS A 165 13.85 -24.13 -16.05
C LYS A 165 13.72 -25.49 -15.35
N GLY A 166 12.50 -25.92 -15.01
CA GLY A 166 12.23 -27.20 -14.34
C GLY A 166 12.45 -27.19 -12.82
N ILE A 167 12.68 -26.02 -12.21
CA ILE A 167 12.85 -25.88 -10.76
C ILE A 167 11.47 -25.75 -10.11
N THR A 168 11.03 -26.78 -9.40
CA THR A 168 9.69 -26.86 -8.79
C THR A 168 9.61 -26.32 -7.37
N LYS A 169 10.76 -26.11 -6.71
CA LYS A 169 10.87 -25.56 -5.35
C LYS A 169 11.98 -24.51 -5.29
N PRO A 170 11.78 -23.34 -5.92
CA PRO A 170 12.73 -22.24 -5.78
C PRO A 170 12.71 -21.71 -4.34
N GLU A 171 13.87 -21.33 -3.84
CA GLU A 171 13.98 -20.56 -2.59
C GLU A 171 13.44 -19.15 -2.87
N MET A 172 12.46 -18.71 -2.07
CA MET A 172 11.77 -17.42 -2.21
C MET A 172 11.67 -16.72 -0.87
#